data_AF-A0A7R9FSR7-F1
#
_entry.id   AF-A0A7R9FSR7-F1
#
_cell.length_a   1.000
_cell.length_b   1.000
_cell.length_c   1.000
_cell.angle_alpha   90.00
_cell.angle_beta   90.00
_cell.angle_gamma   90.00
#
_symmetry.space_group_name_H-M   'P 1'
#
loop_
_entity.id
_entity.type
_entity.pdbx_description
1 polymer ?
#
loop_
_entity_poly.entity_id
_entity_poly.type
_entity_poly.pdbx_seq_one_letter_code
_entity_poly.pdbx_strand_id
1 'polypeptide(L)'
;VLNFPLYKKQIGETEYGLGWFPFGGYVKIAGMIDESMDEEAMKLPPKPDEFRSKPAYQRLIIMLGGIIVNVLLAFFIYAMILWKTGEESIPMKNAQYGFVCDSLAQSIGLKTGDKFLGYDNKKFEDATIPVVKDLLLDNAKVLHIEREGKTMDINIPDTAFISILLAFMNLLPIPALDGGHALFTVVEMVTGRKPSDKFLEYAQMVGMVLLFGLMIYANGNDLVKWIFPK
;
A
#
# COMPACT_ATOMS: atom_id res chain seq x y z
N VAL A 1 -40.96 -4.83 1.74
CA VAL A 1 -40.22 -5.29 0.55
C VAL A 1 -39.15 -6.26 1.06
N LEU A 2 -39.14 -7.59 0.91
CA LEU A 2 -39.94 -8.61 0.22
C LEU A 2 -40.03 -9.87 1.13
N ASN A 3 -41.12 -10.64 1.07
CA ASN A 3 -41.32 -11.88 1.86
C ASN A 3 -40.50 -13.05 1.28
N PHE A 4 -39.22 -13.19 1.66
CA PHE A 4 -38.32 -14.22 1.13
C PHE A 4 -37.53 -15.09 2.15
N PRO A 5 -38.03 -15.45 3.33
CA PRO A 5 -37.23 -16.19 4.30
C PRO A 5 -37.30 -17.70 4.00
N LEU A 6 -36.16 -18.32 3.71
CA LEU A 6 -36.02 -19.78 3.75
C LEU A 6 -36.10 -20.30 5.18
N TYR A 7 -35.60 -19.51 6.13
CA TYR A 7 -35.57 -19.86 7.54
C TYR A 7 -35.76 -18.61 8.39
N LYS A 8 -36.50 -18.73 9.50
CA LYS A 8 -36.69 -17.69 10.50
C LYS A 8 -36.52 -18.28 11.89
N LYS A 9 -35.79 -17.58 12.76
CA LYS A 9 -35.64 -17.93 14.16
C LYS A 9 -35.66 -16.65 14.99
N GLN A 10 -36.55 -16.60 15.96
CA GLN A 10 -36.55 -15.54 16.95
C GLN A 10 -35.55 -15.89 18.07
N ILE A 11 -34.67 -14.96 18.38
CA ILE A 11 -33.74 -15.07 19.50
C ILE A 11 -33.88 -13.80 20.33
N GLY A 12 -34.53 -13.91 21.49
CA GLY A 12 -34.92 -12.76 22.31
C GLY A 12 -35.93 -11.87 21.59
N GLU A 13 -35.65 -10.58 21.51
CA GLU A 13 -36.50 -9.58 20.85
C GLU A 13 -36.19 -9.43 19.34
N THR A 14 -35.15 -10.11 18.85
CA THR A 14 -34.69 -10.00 17.45
C THR A 14 -35.10 -11.23 16.64
N GLU A 15 -35.69 -10.98 15.48
CA GLU A 15 -35.99 -12.01 14.48
C GLU A 15 -34.83 -12.13 13.48
N TYR A 16 -34.22 -13.32 13.41
CA TYR A 16 -33.18 -13.63 12.44
C TYR A 16 -33.79 -14.42 11.29
N GLY A 17 -33.59 -13.97 10.06
CA GLY A 17 -34.08 -14.63 8.86
C GLY A 17 -32.95 -14.88 7.86
N LEU A 18 -32.95 -16.05 7.22
CA LEU A 18 -32.10 -16.34 6.08
C LEU A 18 -32.94 -16.26 4.80
N GLY A 19 -32.61 -15.33 3.91
CA GLY A 19 -33.25 -15.18 2.61
C GLY A 19 -32.64 -16.10 1.54
N TRP A 20 -33.40 -16.39 0.48
CA TRP A 20 -32.87 -17.13 -0.69
C TRP A 20 -32.09 -16.25 -1.68
N PHE A 21 -32.20 -14.92 -1.55
CA PHE A 21 -31.54 -13.98 -2.46
C PHE A 21 -30.06 -13.82 -2.10
N PRO A 22 -29.12 -13.99 -3.05
CA PRO A 22 -27.69 -14.07 -2.75
C PRO A 22 -26.99 -12.71 -2.56
N PHE A 23 -27.63 -11.61 -2.96
CA PHE A 23 -27.02 -10.28 -2.89
C PHE A 23 -27.40 -9.57 -1.58
N GLY A 24 -26.73 -9.97 -0.51
CA GLY A 24 -26.69 -9.23 0.75
C GLY A 24 -27.72 -9.64 1.80
N GLY A 25 -27.53 -9.09 3.01
CA GLY A 25 -28.47 -9.16 4.12
C GLY A 25 -28.78 -7.74 4.60
N TYR A 26 -29.96 -7.54 5.18
CA TYR A 26 -30.38 -6.26 5.72
C TYR A 26 -30.82 -6.43 7.18
N VAL A 27 -30.70 -5.36 7.96
CA VAL A 27 -31.16 -5.30 9.34
C VAL A 27 -32.31 -4.30 9.41
N LYS A 28 -33.52 -4.80 9.63
CA LYS A 28 -34.69 -3.95 9.84
C LYS A 28 -34.66 -3.40 11.27
N ILE A 29 -34.43 -2.10 11.40
CA ILE A 29 -34.30 -1.44 12.72
C ILE A 29 -35.66 -0.88 13.17
N ALA A 30 -36.07 -1.20 14.39
CA ALA A 30 -37.30 -0.67 14.97
C ALA A 30 -37.27 0.86 15.11
N GLY A 31 -38.31 1.54 14.61
CA GLY A 31 -38.45 3.00 14.69
C GLY A 31 -37.62 3.79 13.65
N MET A 32 -37.17 3.13 12.58
CA MET A 32 -36.58 3.75 11.38
C MET A 32 -37.47 3.46 10.18
N ILE A 33 -37.70 4.45 9.31
CA ILE A 33 -38.35 4.21 8.02
C ILE A 33 -37.37 3.43 7.17
N ASP A 34 -37.70 2.17 6.93
CA ASP A 34 -36.91 1.26 6.09
C ASP A 34 -37.53 1.14 4.69
N GLU A 35 -36.84 0.44 3.80
CA GLU A 35 -37.25 0.12 2.43
C GLU A 35 -38.61 -0.61 2.34
N SER A 36 -39.16 -1.09 3.46
CA SER A 36 -40.50 -1.68 3.55
C SER A 36 -41.65 -0.67 3.70
N MET A 37 -41.38 0.63 3.84
CA MET A 37 -42.39 1.70 3.94
C MET A 37 -43.48 1.41 5.00
N ASP A 38 -43.10 0.85 6.16
CA ASP A 38 -44.03 0.62 7.28
C ASP A 38 -44.33 1.93 8.01
N GLU A 39 -45.28 2.71 7.49
CA GLU A 39 -45.69 4.00 8.06
C GLU A 39 -46.52 3.86 9.34
N GLU A 40 -47.12 2.69 9.60
CA GLU A 40 -48.01 2.46 10.75
C GLU A 40 -47.28 2.56 12.09
N ALA A 41 -46.04 2.06 12.15
CA ALA A 41 -45.18 2.17 13.33
C ALA A 41 -44.74 3.62 13.60
N MET A 42 -44.76 4.50 12.60
CA MET A 42 -44.33 5.90 12.74
C MET A 42 -45.42 6.81 13.33
N LYS A 43 -46.68 6.38 13.30
CA LYS A 43 -47.85 7.15 13.80
C LYS A 43 -48.00 7.13 15.32
N LEU A 44 -47.33 6.20 16.00
CA LEU A 44 -47.32 6.09 17.45
C LEU A 44 -46.18 6.94 18.05
N PRO A 45 -46.33 7.43 19.30
CA PRO A 45 -45.26 8.14 19.98
C PRO A 45 -44.00 7.26 20.10
N PRO A 46 -42.79 7.84 20.03
CA PRO A 46 -41.54 7.09 20.01
C PRO A 46 -41.37 6.28 21.29
N LYS A 47 -41.24 4.95 21.16
CA LYS A 47 -40.99 4.09 22.31
C LYS A 47 -39.52 4.16 22.78
N PRO A 48 -39.21 3.93 24.07
CA PRO A 48 -37.86 4.06 24.64
C PRO A 48 -36.79 3.13 24.05
N ASP A 49 -37.19 2.04 23.42
CA ASP A 49 -36.39 1.00 22.77
C ASP A 49 -36.19 1.23 21.27
N GLU A 50 -36.92 2.16 20.67
CA GLU A 50 -36.81 2.49 19.25
C GLU A 50 -35.57 3.29 18.91
N PHE A 51 -35.06 3.11 17.68
CA PHE A 51 -33.91 3.86 17.17
C PHE A 51 -34.07 5.38 17.34
N ARG A 52 -35.26 5.92 17.07
CA ARG A 52 -35.55 7.35 17.15
C ARG A 52 -35.59 7.94 18.56
N SER A 53 -35.69 7.13 19.61
CA SER A 53 -35.63 7.60 21.00
C SER A 53 -34.21 7.60 21.58
N LYS A 54 -33.23 7.03 20.87
CA LYS A 54 -31.83 6.99 21.32
C LYS A 54 -31.04 8.28 20.99
N PRO A 55 -30.07 8.66 21.83
CA PRO A 55 -29.13 9.75 21.53
C PRO A 55 -28.43 9.57 20.18
N ALA A 56 -28.04 10.69 19.55
CA ALA A 56 -27.48 10.71 18.20
C ALA A 56 -26.23 9.82 18.02
N TYR A 57 -25.34 9.75 19.03
CA TYR A 57 -24.13 8.93 18.95
C TYR A 57 -24.43 7.42 18.94
N GLN A 58 -25.46 6.96 19.67
CA GLN A 58 -25.87 5.56 19.65
C GLN A 58 -26.46 5.18 18.29
N ARG A 59 -27.30 6.06 17.73
CA ARG A 59 -27.82 5.91 16.37
C ARG A 59 -26.70 5.82 15.33
N LEU A 60 -25.68 6.67 15.46
CA LEU A 60 -24.52 6.64 14.58
C LEU A 60 -23.77 5.30 14.65
N ILE A 61 -23.49 4.78 15.85
CA ILE A 61 -22.84 3.48 16.02
C ILE A 61 -23.65 2.35 15.37
N ILE A 62 -24.98 2.35 15.55
CA ILE A 62 -25.87 1.36 14.96
C ILE A 62 -25.81 1.42 13.42
N MET A 63 -25.83 2.62 12.83
CA MET A 63 -25.71 2.80 11.37
C MET A 63 -24.33 2.37 10.84
N LEU A 64 -23.26 2.63 11.60
CA LEU A 64 -21.90 2.24 11.21
C LEU A 64 -21.68 0.72 11.30
N GLY A 65 -22.50 -0.01 12.06
CA GLY A 65 -22.37 -1.46 12.24
C GLY A 65 -22.28 -2.23 10.92
N GLY A 66 -23.13 -1.89 9.94
CA GLY A 66 -23.11 -2.53 8.62
C GLY A 66 -21.79 -2.29 7.86
N ILE A 67 -21.29 -1.05 7.88
CA ILE A 67 -20.03 -0.68 7.21
C ILE A 67 -18.85 -1.40 7.88
N ILE A 68 -18.81 -1.41 9.22
CA ILE A 68 -17.74 -2.05 9.99
C ILE A 68 -17.68 -3.55 9.68
N VAL A 69 -18.82 -4.25 9.66
CA VAL A 69 -18.85 -5.68 9.35
C VAL A 69 -18.40 -5.97 7.92
N ASN A 70 -18.74 -5.12 6.95
CA ASN A 70 -18.25 -5.26 5.57
C ASN A 70 -16.73 -5.11 5.49
N VAL A 71 -16.15 -4.14 6.19
CA VAL A 71 -14.70 -3.93 6.26
C VAL A 71 -14.02 -5.14 6.91
N LEU A 72 -14.54 -5.61 8.04
CA LEU A 72 -13.99 -6.80 8.73
C LEU A 72 -14.09 -8.06 7.86
N LEU A 73 -15.21 -8.25 7.17
CA LEU A 73 -15.39 -9.36 6.24
C LEU A 73 -14.40 -9.26 5.07
N ALA A 74 -14.19 -8.06 4.52
CA ALA A 74 -13.20 -7.86 3.47
C ALA A 74 -11.78 -8.21 3.95
N PHE A 75 -11.36 -7.73 5.13
CA PHE A 75 -10.08 -8.12 5.73
C PHE A 75 -9.97 -9.63 5.92
N PHE A 76 -11.02 -10.29 6.39
CA PHE A 76 -11.03 -11.74 6.56
C PHE A 76 -10.89 -12.48 5.23
N ILE A 77 -11.65 -12.09 4.21
CA ILE A 77 -11.57 -12.69 2.86
C ILE A 77 -10.19 -12.48 2.27
N TYR A 78 -9.64 -11.26 2.35
CA TYR A 78 -8.28 -10.97 1.87
C TYR A 78 -7.22 -11.76 2.63
N ALA A 79 -7.34 -11.87 3.96
CA ALA A 79 -6.43 -12.69 4.76
C ALA A 79 -6.49 -14.17 4.33
N MET A 80 -7.69 -14.70 4.05
CA MET A 80 -7.87 -16.06 3.56
C MET A 80 -7.30 -16.26 2.14
N ILE A 81 -7.46 -15.29 1.25
CA ILE A 81 -6.86 -15.31 -0.09
C ILE A 81 -5.34 -15.29 0.04
N LEU A 82 -4.78 -14.39 0.85
CA LEU A 82 -3.34 -14.32 1.09
C LEU A 82 -2.80 -15.58 1.77
N TRP A 83 -3.57 -16.23 2.64
CA TRP A 83 -3.16 -17.47 3.26
C TRP A 83 -3.18 -18.65 2.28
N LYS A 84 -4.15 -18.69 1.36
CA LYS A 84 -4.28 -19.77 0.35
C LYS A 84 -3.38 -19.57 -0.87
N THR A 85 -3.21 -18.32 -1.31
CA THR A 85 -2.43 -17.89 -2.49
C THR A 85 -1.09 -17.27 -2.07
N GLY A 86 -0.67 -17.47 -0.83
CA GLY A 86 0.57 -16.93 -0.27
C GLY A 86 1.78 -17.51 -0.99
N GLU A 87 2.50 -16.62 -1.66
CA GLU A 87 3.71 -16.86 -2.47
C GLU A 87 3.45 -17.36 -3.90
N GLU A 88 2.74 -16.59 -4.72
CA GLU A 88 3.07 -16.56 -6.16
C GLU A 88 4.39 -15.80 -6.35
N SER A 89 5.50 -16.40 -5.91
CA SER A 89 6.77 -16.10 -6.57
C SER A 89 6.64 -16.62 -7.99
N ILE A 90 6.64 -15.73 -8.98
CA ILE A 90 6.72 -16.13 -10.37
C ILE A 90 8.12 -16.74 -10.52
N PRO A 91 8.26 -18.06 -10.70
CA PRO A 91 9.57 -18.66 -10.86
C PRO A 91 10.22 -18.03 -12.08
N MET A 92 11.51 -17.70 -12.03
CA MET A 92 12.20 -17.03 -13.14
C MET A 92 12.06 -17.80 -14.48
N LYS A 93 11.81 -19.12 -14.42
CA LYS A 93 11.43 -19.96 -15.57
C LYS A 93 10.20 -19.49 -16.36
N ASN A 94 9.25 -18.81 -15.70
CA ASN A 94 8.00 -18.35 -16.31
C ASN A 94 8.13 -16.94 -16.92
N ALA A 95 9.24 -16.23 -16.69
CA ALA A 95 9.55 -14.96 -17.34
C ALA A 95 10.02 -15.19 -18.79
N GLN A 96 9.15 -15.76 -19.63
CA GLN A 96 9.47 -16.15 -21.01
C GLN A 96 9.88 -14.96 -21.89
N TYR A 97 9.33 -13.78 -21.61
CA TYR A 97 9.54 -12.55 -22.38
C TYR A 97 10.69 -11.67 -21.88
N GLY A 98 11.41 -12.09 -20.83
CA GLY A 98 12.49 -11.31 -20.23
C GLY A 98 12.00 -10.02 -19.57
N PHE A 99 12.95 -9.17 -19.17
CA PHE A 99 12.67 -7.88 -18.52
C PHE A 99 12.58 -6.74 -19.54
N VAL A 100 11.79 -5.72 -19.21
CA VAL A 100 11.75 -4.45 -19.95
C VAL A 100 12.82 -3.53 -19.38
N CYS A 101 13.71 -3.05 -20.24
CA CYS A 101 14.82 -2.20 -19.83
C CYS A 101 14.47 -0.73 -20.06
N ASP A 102 14.58 0.07 -19.01
CA ASP A 102 14.53 1.52 -19.09
C ASP A 102 15.84 2.11 -19.66
N SER A 103 15.93 3.44 -19.75
CA SER A 103 17.10 4.12 -20.28
C SER A 103 18.37 3.87 -19.45
N LEU A 104 18.24 3.69 -18.13
CA LEU A 104 19.36 3.42 -17.23
C LEU A 104 19.87 1.99 -17.45
N ALA A 105 18.99 1.00 -17.51
CA ALA A 105 19.33 -0.37 -17.85
C ALA A 105 19.97 -0.46 -19.24
N GLN A 106 19.43 0.24 -20.23
CA GLN A 106 20.02 0.30 -21.57
C GLN A 106 21.43 0.92 -21.58
N SER A 107 21.69 1.90 -20.71
CA SER A 107 22.99 2.56 -20.61
C SER A 107 24.11 1.62 -20.14
N ILE A 108 23.77 0.57 -19.38
CA ILE A 108 24.71 -0.48 -18.95
C ILE A 108 24.77 -1.67 -19.92
N GLY A 109 24.08 -1.60 -21.07
CA GLY A 109 24.13 -2.62 -22.12
C GLY A 109 23.01 -3.66 -22.08
N LEU A 110 22.04 -3.51 -21.17
CA LEU A 110 20.84 -4.34 -21.15
C LEU A 110 19.90 -4.00 -22.30
N LYS A 111 19.13 -4.98 -22.74
CA LYS A 111 18.11 -4.84 -23.76
C LYS A 111 16.82 -5.47 -23.29
N THR A 112 15.71 -4.87 -23.69
CA THR A 112 14.38 -5.45 -23.46
C THR A 112 14.34 -6.86 -24.04
N GLY A 113 13.93 -7.82 -23.22
CA GLY A 113 13.95 -9.25 -23.55
C GLY A 113 15.07 -10.04 -22.90
N ASP A 114 16.02 -9.38 -22.22
CA ASP A 114 17.06 -10.06 -21.44
C ASP A 114 16.44 -10.80 -20.24
N LYS A 115 16.88 -12.04 -20.00
CA LYS A 115 16.48 -12.82 -18.82
C LYS A 115 17.60 -12.81 -17.80
N PHE A 116 17.32 -12.43 -16.56
CA PHE A 116 18.35 -12.38 -15.52
C PHE A 116 18.50 -13.77 -14.89
N LEU A 117 19.72 -14.28 -14.87
CA LEU A 117 20.05 -15.60 -14.34
C LEU A 117 20.63 -15.51 -12.92
N GLY A 118 21.33 -14.42 -12.63
CA GLY A 118 22.03 -14.22 -11.36
C GLY A 118 22.92 -12.99 -11.40
N TYR A 119 23.62 -12.76 -10.30
CA TYR A 119 24.65 -11.74 -10.18
C TYR A 119 25.84 -12.27 -9.39
N ASP A 120 27.05 -11.90 -9.79
CA ASP A 120 28.31 -12.36 -9.23
C ASP A 120 28.38 -13.89 -9.03
N ASN A 121 28.24 -14.39 -7.79
CA ASN A 121 28.24 -15.83 -7.49
C ASN A 121 26.86 -16.37 -7.08
N LYS A 122 25.82 -15.54 -7.16
CA LYS A 122 24.46 -15.86 -6.71
C LYS A 122 23.53 -16.00 -7.91
N LYS A 123 22.62 -16.98 -7.85
CA LYS A 123 21.54 -17.14 -8.84
C LYS A 123 20.27 -16.49 -8.33
N PHE A 124 19.50 -15.88 -9.22
CA PHE A 124 18.17 -15.40 -8.85
C PHE A 124 17.20 -16.58 -8.79
N GLU A 125 16.57 -16.78 -7.65
CA GLU A 125 15.54 -17.81 -7.48
C GLU A 125 14.16 -17.27 -7.90
N ASP A 126 13.91 -15.98 -7.66
CA ASP A 126 12.61 -15.32 -7.83
C ASP A 126 12.68 -14.05 -8.71
N ALA A 127 11.64 -13.78 -9.50
CA ALA A 127 11.65 -12.76 -10.57
C ALA A 127 11.24 -11.34 -10.15
N THR A 128 10.67 -11.15 -8.96
CA THR A 128 9.73 -10.03 -8.78
C THR A 128 10.33 -8.83 -8.03
N ILE A 129 10.76 -9.01 -6.78
CA ILE A 129 11.19 -7.93 -5.86
C ILE A 129 12.59 -8.18 -5.28
N PRO A 130 13.04 -9.43 -5.05
CA PRO A 130 14.38 -9.69 -4.51
C PRO A 130 15.48 -9.22 -5.45
N VAL A 131 15.30 -9.34 -6.76
CA VAL A 131 16.33 -9.00 -7.78
C VAL A 131 16.85 -7.57 -7.65
N VAL A 132 15.95 -6.60 -7.56
CA VAL A 132 16.34 -5.17 -7.44
C VAL A 132 16.98 -4.92 -6.08
N LYS A 133 16.42 -5.48 -5.01
CA LYS A 133 16.97 -5.34 -3.66
C LYS A 133 18.38 -5.96 -3.57
N ASP A 134 18.56 -7.14 -4.13
CA ASP A 134 19.80 -7.91 -4.06
C ASP A 134 20.87 -7.28 -4.93
N LEU A 135 20.54 -6.84 -6.15
CA LEU A 135 21.45 -6.11 -7.02
C LEU A 135 21.92 -4.79 -6.40
N LEU A 136 21.01 -4.06 -5.76
CA LEU A 136 21.32 -2.76 -5.17
C LEU A 136 22.05 -2.88 -3.83
N LEU A 137 21.55 -3.71 -2.90
CA LEU A 137 22.12 -3.76 -1.56
C LEU A 137 23.45 -4.52 -1.49
N ASP A 138 23.67 -5.50 -2.38
CA ASP A 138 24.92 -6.28 -2.37
C ASP A 138 26.03 -5.67 -3.25
N ASN A 139 25.82 -4.50 -3.87
CA ASN A 139 26.75 -3.89 -4.82
C ASN A 139 27.19 -4.87 -5.93
N ALA A 140 26.20 -5.46 -6.61
CA ALA A 140 26.47 -6.42 -7.67
C ALA A 140 27.37 -5.83 -8.75
N LYS A 141 28.45 -6.53 -9.10
CA LYS A 141 29.43 -6.05 -10.09
C LYS A 141 29.18 -6.64 -11.46
N VAL A 142 28.77 -7.90 -11.49
CA VAL A 142 28.53 -8.64 -12.72
C VAL A 142 27.11 -9.19 -12.69
N LEU A 143 26.32 -8.84 -13.70
CA LEU A 143 24.98 -9.39 -13.92
C LEU A 143 25.06 -10.46 -15.01
N HIS A 144 24.60 -11.67 -14.68
CA HIS A 144 24.49 -12.78 -15.62
C HIS A 144 23.12 -12.75 -16.28
N ILE A 145 23.10 -12.60 -17.60
CA ILE A 145 21.87 -12.58 -18.39
C ILE A 145 21.87 -13.66 -19.48
N GLU A 146 20.69 -14.04 -19.92
CA GLU A 146 20.47 -14.80 -21.14
C GLU A 146 19.79 -13.92 -22.18
N ARG A 147 20.44 -13.78 -23.34
CA ARG A 147 19.91 -13.08 -24.52
C ARG A 147 19.93 -14.06 -25.69
N GLU A 148 18.76 -14.31 -26.29
CA GLU A 148 18.61 -15.23 -27.44
C GLU A 148 19.21 -16.63 -27.18
N GLY A 149 19.11 -17.14 -25.94
CA GLY A 149 19.64 -18.45 -25.54
C GLY A 149 21.15 -18.50 -25.30
N LYS A 150 21.85 -17.36 -25.36
CA LYS A 150 23.27 -17.23 -24.99
C LYS A 150 23.41 -16.53 -23.66
N THR A 151 24.22 -17.11 -22.78
CA THR A 151 24.60 -16.49 -21.52
C THR A 151 25.66 -15.42 -21.76
N MET A 152 25.46 -14.23 -21.19
CA MET A 152 26.40 -13.13 -21.28
C MET A 152 26.45 -12.35 -19.98
N ASP A 153 27.62 -11.75 -19.72
CA ASP A 153 27.90 -11.03 -18.49
C ASP A 153 27.93 -9.53 -18.77
N ILE A 154 27.22 -8.78 -17.94
CA ILE A 154 27.20 -7.32 -17.99
C ILE A 154 27.85 -6.78 -16.74
N ASN A 155 28.87 -5.95 -16.92
CA ASN A 155 29.50 -5.22 -15.83
C ASN A 155 28.61 -4.04 -15.45
N ILE A 156 28.22 -3.99 -14.20
CA ILE A 156 27.50 -2.86 -13.60
C ILE A 156 28.56 -1.86 -13.14
N PRO A 157 28.62 -0.64 -13.70
CA PRO A 157 29.56 0.36 -13.24
C PRO A 157 29.14 0.91 -11.87
N ASP A 158 30.11 1.26 -11.01
CA ASP A 158 29.85 1.85 -9.68
C ASP A 158 28.96 3.12 -9.77
N THR A 159 28.99 3.83 -10.89
CA THR A 159 28.16 5.01 -11.16
C THR A 159 26.67 4.68 -11.33
N ALA A 160 26.32 3.47 -11.76
CA ALA A 160 24.93 3.03 -11.85
C ALA A 160 24.32 2.91 -10.44
N PHE A 161 25.09 2.39 -9.48
CA PHE A 161 24.67 2.34 -8.08
C PHE A 161 24.42 3.74 -7.50
N ILE A 162 25.34 4.68 -7.73
CA ILE A 162 25.17 6.08 -7.30
C ILE A 162 23.91 6.70 -7.92
N SER A 163 23.64 6.41 -9.20
CA SER A 163 22.48 6.95 -9.91
C SER A 163 21.16 6.42 -9.35
N ILE A 164 21.10 5.11 -9.01
CA ILE A 164 19.91 4.50 -8.42
C ILE A 164 19.71 4.95 -6.97
N LEU A 165 20.79 5.07 -6.18
CA LEU A 165 20.73 5.66 -4.84
C LEU A 165 20.19 7.10 -4.89
N LEU A 166 20.65 7.91 -5.84
CA LEU A 166 20.16 9.27 -6.02
C LEU A 166 18.67 9.31 -6.37
N ALA A 167 18.24 8.43 -7.29
CA ALA A 167 16.83 8.31 -7.66
C ALA A 167 15.96 7.90 -6.45
N PHE A 168 16.42 6.95 -5.64
CA PHE A 168 15.72 6.52 -4.43
C PHE A 168 15.69 7.62 -3.36
N MET A 169 16.81 8.30 -3.13
CA MET A 169 16.90 9.44 -2.22
C MET A 169 15.93 10.56 -2.62
N ASN A 170 15.80 10.85 -3.91
CA ASN A 170 14.85 11.85 -4.41
C ASN A 170 13.39 11.43 -4.26
N LEU A 171 13.08 10.14 -4.10
CA LEU A 171 11.73 9.66 -3.83
C LEU A 171 11.33 9.76 -2.35
N LEU A 172 12.31 9.87 -1.43
CA LEU A 172 12.03 9.95 -0.01
C LEU A 172 11.21 11.20 0.33
N PRO A 173 10.25 11.11 1.27
CA PRO A 173 9.38 12.22 1.68
C PRO A 173 10.12 13.21 2.60
N ILE A 174 11.31 13.65 2.18
CA ILE A 174 12.14 14.61 2.91
C ILE A 174 11.87 16.00 2.32
N PRO A 175 11.45 16.98 3.14
CA PRO A 175 11.36 18.35 2.69
C PRO A 175 12.70 18.84 2.15
N ALA A 176 12.72 19.46 0.96
CA ALA A 176 13.88 19.82 0.12
C ALA A 176 14.28 18.82 -0.99
N LEU A 177 13.71 17.62 -1.03
CA LEU A 177 13.83 16.68 -2.15
C LEU A 177 12.51 16.56 -2.93
N ASP A 178 12.57 15.99 -4.13
CA ASP A 178 11.40 15.82 -5.02
C ASP A 178 10.25 15.06 -4.35
N GLY A 179 10.56 14.04 -3.55
CA GLY A 179 9.59 13.24 -2.79
C GLY A 179 8.88 14.04 -1.69
N GLY A 180 9.53 15.07 -1.13
CA GLY A 180 8.88 16.02 -0.22
C GLY A 180 7.82 16.86 -0.92
N HIS A 181 8.08 17.29 -2.16
CA HIS A 181 7.08 18.00 -2.97
C HIS A 181 5.91 17.09 -3.34
N ALA A 182 6.20 15.85 -3.75
CA ALA A 182 5.17 14.84 -4.02
C ALA A 182 4.28 14.58 -2.79
N LEU A 183 4.89 14.50 -1.59
CA LEU A 183 4.14 14.37 -0.34
C LEU A 183 3.17 15.53 -0.12
N PHE A 184 3.63 16.78 -0.30
CA PHE A 184 2.77 17.95 -0.13
C PHE A 184 1.62 17.97 -1.14
N THR A 185 1.85 17.53 -2.38
CA THR A 185 0.79 17.40 -3.39
C THR A 185 -0.22 16.31 -3.02
N VAL A 186 0.23 15.18 -2.47
CA VAL A 186 -0.68 14.14 -1.96
C VAL A 186 -1.51 14.67 -0.80
N VAL A 187 -0.89 15.41 0.13
CA VAL A 187 -1.62 16.06 1.24
C VAL A 187 -2.64 17.07 0.71
N GLU A 188 -2.29 17.86 -0.31
CA GLU A 188 -3.22 18.78 -0.98
C GLU A 188 -4.40 18.04 -1.62
N MET A 189 -4.14 16.92 -2.30
CA MET A 189 -5.18 16.09 -2.93
C MET A 189 -6.16 15.50 -1.90
N VAL A 190 -5.65 15.02 -0.76
CA VAL A 190 -6.49 14.44 0.31
C VAL A 190 -7.25 15.52 1.08
N THR A 191 -6.62 16.66 1.36
CA THR A 191 -7.22 17.73 2.18
C THR A 191 -8.04 18.73 1.36
N GLY A 192 -7.91 18.72 0.02
CA GLY A 192 -8.53 19.68 -0.89
C GLY A 192 -8.04 21.12 -0.70
N ARG A 193 -6.95 21.32 0.05
CA ARG A 193 -6.43 22.64 0.41
C ARG A 193 -4.93 22.67 0.18
N LYS A 194 -4.48 23.65 -0.60
CA LYS A 194 -3.05 23.88 -0.82
C LYS A 194 -2.39 24.29 0.51
N PRO A 195 -1.30 23.63 0.95
CA PRO A 195 -0.50 24.08 2.08
C PRO A 195 -0.06 25.53 1.89
N SER A 196 0.00 26.31 2.96
CA SER A 196 0.40 27.72 2.84
C SER A 196 1.85 27.83 2.38
N ASP A 197 2.17 28.85 1.57
CA ASP A 197 3.53 29.05 1.05
C ASP A 197 4.56 29.16 2.18
N LYS A 198 4.19 29.83 3.29
CA LYS A 198 5.02 29.89 4.50
C LYS A 198 5.29 28.53 5.12
N PHE A 199 4.27 27.65 5.19
CA PHE A 199 4.45 26.30 5.71
C PHE A 199 5.42 25.50 4.84
N LEU A 200 5.30 25.60 3.52
CA LEU A 200 6.21 24.95 2.58
C LEU A 200 7.65 25.45 2.75
N GLU A 201 7.86 26.77 2.83
CA GLU A 201 9.17 27.38 3.08
C GLU A 201 9.79 26.90 4.40
N TYR A 202 9.02 26.90 5.49
CA TYR A 202 9.50 26.41 6.79
C TYR A 202 9.85 24.93 6.75
N ALA A 203 8.98 24.10 6.15
CA ALA A 203 9.23 22.68 6.03
C ALA A 203 10.51 22.42 5.24
N GLN A 204 10.71 23.11 4.12
CA GLN A 204 11.90 23.00 3.27
C GLN A 204 13.17 23.48 3.99
N MET A 205 13.10 24.59 4.73
CA MET A 205 14.21 25.09 5.54
C MET A 205 14.60 24.10 6.64
N VAL A 206 13.62 23.56 7.37
CA VAL A 206 13.84 22.54 8.41
C VAL A 206 14.48 21.29 7.80
N GLY A 207 13.96 20.83 6.66
CA GLY A 207 14.52 19.69 5.93
C GLY A 207 15.97 19.93 5.51
N MET A 208 16.30 21.11 4.97
CA MET A 208 17.68 21.47 4.61
C MET A 208 18.60 21.53 5.83
N VAL A 209 18.18 22.16 6.92
CA VAL A 209 18.98 22.26 8.15
C VAL A 209 19.28 20.86 8.70
N LEU A 210 18.29 19.96 8.70
CA LEU A 210 18.48 18.57 9.11
C LEU A 210 19.45 17.82 8.18
N LEU A 211 19.28 17.93 6.86
CA LEU A 211 20.13 17.28 5.88
C LEU A 211 21.59 17.75 5.98
N PHE A 212 21.83 19.05 5.98
CA PHE A 212 23.18 19.60 6.12
C PHE A 212 23.78 19.32 7.50
N GLY A 213 22.96 19.37 8.56
CA GLY A 213 23.39 19.00 9.90
C GLY A 213 23.85 17.56 9.97
N LEU A 214 23.09 16.63 9.40
CA LEU A 214 23.45 15.22 9.32
C LEU A 214 24.69 15.00 8.45
N MET A 215 24.82 15.70 7.32
CA MET A 215 25.97 15.63 6.45
C MET A 215 27.25 16.09 7.17
N ILE A 216 27.20 17.24 7.86
CA ILE A 216 28.34 17.74 8.66
C ILE A 216 28.68 16.75 9.78
N TYR A 217 27.67 16.21 10.46
CA TYR A 217 27.87 15.23 11.52
C TYR A 217 28.53 13.94 11.00
N ALA A 218 28.02 13.37 9.91
CA ALA A 218 28.55 12.13 9.32
C ALA A 218 29.99 12.32 8.81
N ASN A 219 30.23 13.37 8.01
CA ASN A 219 31.57 13.69 7.50
C ASN A 219 32.54 14.04 8.64
N GLY A 220 32.08 14.77 9.66
CA GLY A 220 32.88 15.08 10.84
C GLY A 220 33.25 13.82 11.63
N ASN A 221 32.31 12.90 11.83
CA ASN A 221 32.56 11.63 12.49
C ASN A 221 33.55 10.76 11.70
N ASP A 222 33.45 10.72 10.38
CA ASP A 222 34.39 9.97 9.53
C ASP A 222 35.77 10.63 9.50
N LEU A 223 35.85 11.97 9.50
CA LEU A 223 37.10 12.72 9.61
C LEU A 223 37.79 12.45 10.96
N VAL A 224 37.02 12.45 12.06
CA VAL A 224 37.55 12.14 13.40
C VAL A 224 38.09 10.71 13.45
N LYS A 225 37.39 9.73 12.88
CA LYS A 225 37.87 8.35 12.77
C LYS A 225 39.12 8.22 11.90
N TRP A 226 39.23 9.02 10.85
CA TRP A 226 40.40 9.01 9.97
C TRP A 226 41.63 9.64 10.62
N ILE A 227 41.46 10.73 11.38
CA ILE A 227 42.55 11.42 12.09
C ILE A 227 42.95 10.68 13.38
N PHE A 228 41.98 10.10 14.08
CA PHE A 228 42.19 9.31 15.30
C PHE A 228 41.70 7.87 15.09
N PRO A 229 42.40 7.07 14.26
CA PRO A 229 42.11 5.66 14.14
C PRO A 229 42.43 5.01 15.50
N LYS A 230 41.40 4.46 16.15
CA LYS A 230 41.59 3.57 17.29
C LYS A 230 42.11 2.21 16.84
#